data_AF-J9GU21-F1
#
_entry.id   AF-J9GU21-F1
#
_cell.length_a   1.000
_cell.length_b   1.000
_cell.length_c   1.000
_cell.angle_alpha   90.00
_cell.angle_beta   90.00
_cell.angle_gamma   90.00
#
_symmetry.space_group_name_H-M   'P 1'
#
loop_
_entity.id
_entity.type
_entity.pdbx_description
1 polymer ?
#
loop_
_entity_poly.entity_id
_entity_poly.type
_entity_poly.pdbx_seq_one_letter_code
_entity_poly.pdbx_strand_id
1 'polypeptide(L)'
;MEENEVKAADIDAYLAAAGRFDNSLKKIWYEEWVAMFKQGMEGWSLYRRTGIPENHYIAPGRPAQYADHNVPPFRSPYPATELNLNGVNNAPFNAEVVDNLWGKPMWWDTREGVH
;
A
#
# COMPACT_ATOMS: atom_id res chain seq x y z
N MET A 1 -9.33 17.16 -6.93
CA MET A 1 -8.64 18.45 -7.16
C MET A 1 -9.43 19.63 -6.61
N GLU A 2 -10.74 19.71 -6.88
CA GLU A 2 -11.62 20.74 -6.31
C GLU A 2 -11.58 20.79 -4.76
N GLU A 3 -11.57 19.63 -4.10
CA GLU A 3 -11.42 19.51 -2.63
C GLU A 3 -10.14 20.19 -2.09
N ASN A 4 -9.11 20.35 -2.93
CA ASN A 4 -7.86 21.01 -2.57
C ASN A 4 -7.74 22.39 -3.22
N GLU A 5 -8.87 23.00 -3.60
CA GLU A 5 -8.98 24.37 -4.11
C GLU A 5 -8.13 24.66 -5.36
N VAL A 6 -7.83 23.62 -6.16
CA VAL A 6 -7.19 23.79 -7.46
C VAL A 6 -8.15 24.51 -8.41
N LYS A 7 -7.67 25.53 -9.12
CA LYS A 7 -8.49 26.32 -10.04
C LYS A 7 -9.04 25.45 -11.18
N ALA A 8 -10.27 25.73 -11.61
CA ALA A 8 -10.92 24.99 -12.70
C ALA A 8 -10.07 24.91 -13.98
N ALA A 9 -9.42 26.02 -14.38
CA ALA A 9 -8.55 26.02 -15.56
C ALA A 9 -7.34 25.07 -15.43
N ASP A 10 -6.80 24.91 -14.22
CA ASP A 10 -5.67 24.00 -13.97
C ASP A 10 -6.16 22.53 -13.94
N ILE A 11 -7.37 22.29 -13.43
CA ILE A 11 -8.05 21.00 -13.47
C ILE A 11 -8.26 20.56 -14.93
N ASP A 12 -8.84 21.44 -15.75
CA ASP A 12 -9.09 21.17 -17.17
C ASP A 12 -7.79 20.90 -17.93
N ALA A 13 -6.75 21.70 -17.68
CA ALA A 13 -5.43 21.50 -18.28
C ALA A 13 -4.82 20.15 -17.88
N TYR A 14 -4.95 19.75 -16.62
CA TYR A 14 -4.48 18.45 -16.14
C TYR A 14 -5.23 17.28 -16.79
N LEU A 15 -6.57 17.33 -16.81
CA LEU A 15 -7.42 16.29 -17.39
C LEU A 15 -7.27 16.17 -18.91
N ALA A 16 -6.88 17.24 -19.61
CA ALA A 16 -6.54 17.21 -21.03
C ALA A 16 -5.14 16.63 -21.31
N ALA A 17 -4.26 16.56 -20.31
CA ALA A 17 -2.87 16.14 -20.46
C ALA A 17 -2.51 14.97 -19.51
N ALA A 18 -1.77 15.22 -18.43
CA ALA A 18 -1.20 14.18 -17.56
C ALA A 18 -2.28 13.32 -16.86
N GLY A 19 -3.43 13.90 -16.52
CA GLY A 19 -4.56 13.22 -15.90
C GLY A 19 -5.53 12.58 -16.90
N ARG A 20 -5.25 12.65 -18.21
CA ARG A 20 -6.15 12.13 -19.24
C ARG A 20 -6.35 10.63 -19.05
N PHE A 21 -7.62 10.19 -19.09
CA PHE A 21 -7.95 8.78 -19.10
C PHE A 21 -7.44 8.11 -20.39
N ASP A 22 -6.69 7.02 -20.22
CA ASP A 22 -6.03 6.28 -21.31
C ASP A 22 -6.69 4.91 -21.56
N ASN A 23 -7.91 4.70 -21.07
CA ASN A 23 -8.61 3.41 -21.08
C ASN A 23 -7.94 2.30 -20.26
N SER A 24 -7.03 2.63 -19.33
CA SER A 24 -6.40 1.66 -18.43
C SER A 24 -6.89 1.76 -16.99
N LEU A 25 -6.97 0.62 -16.31
CA LEU A 25 -7.18 0.58 -14.86
C LEU A 25 -6.00 1.19 -14.11
N LYS A 26 -4.78 1.13 -14.67
CA LYS A 26 -3.59 1.74 -14.08
C LYS A 26 -3.77 3.25 -13.89
N LYS A 27 -4.32 3.96 -14.87
CA LYS A 27 -4.63 5.38 -14.74
C LYS A 27 -5.67 5.62 -13.64
N ILE A 28 -6.73 4.83 -13.59
CA ILE A 28 -7.76 4.94 -12.54
C ILE A 28 -7.15 4.74 -11.15
N TRP A 29 -6.39 3.67 -10.93
CA TRP A 29 -5.77 3.38 -9.63
C TRP A 29 -4.74 4.44 -9.22
N TYR A 30 -4.03 5.03 -10.18
CA TYR A 30 -3.08 6.10 -9.90
C TYR A 30 -3.80 7.37 -9.42
N GLU A 31 -4.84 7.81 -10.14
CA GLU A 31 -5.64 8.98 -9.73
C GLU A 31 -6.38 8.72 -8.40
N GLU A 32 -6.86 7.50 -8.18
CA GLU A 32 -7.44 7.07 -6.90
C GLU A 32 -6.41 7.16 -5.76
N TRP A 33 -5.18 6.67 -5.97
CA TRP A 33 -4.11 6.77 -4.97
C TRP A 33 -3.79 8.22 -4.61
N VAL A 34 -3.72 9.12 -5.61
CA VAL A 34 -3.52 10.56 -5.39
C VAL A 34 -4.68 11.16 -4.59
N ALA A 35 -5.93 10.80 -4.91
CA ALA A 35 -7.11 11.25 -4.19
C ALA A 35 -7.15 10.76 -2.73
N MET A 36 -6.59 9.58 -2.45
CA MET A 36 -6.53 8.98 -1.11
C MET A 36 -5.43 9.55 -0.21
N PHE A 37 -4.78 10.67 -0.57
CA PHE A 37 -3.71 11.27 0.25
C PHE A 37 -4.11 11.51 1.71
N LYS A 38 -5.37 11.90 1.97
CA LYS A 38 -5.91 12.12 3.33
C LYS A 38 -6.45 10.84 3.99
N GLN A 39 -6.42 9.71 3.28
CA GLN A 39 -6.97 8.40 3.67
C GLN A 39 -5.86 7.33 3.65
N GLY A 40 -4.84 7.50 4.50
CA GLY A 40 -3.62 6.69 4.43
C GLY A 40 -3.83 5.17 4.52
N MET A 41 -4.81 4.69 5.28
CA MET A 41 -5.11 3.26 5.37
C MET A 41 -5.72 2.71 4.07
N GLU A 42 -6.57 3.49 3.40
CA GLU A 42 -7.11 3.14 2.09
C GLU A 42 -6.02 3.22 1.02
N GLY A 43 -5.18 4.26 1.03
CA GLY A 43 -4.02 4.36 0.15
C GLY A 43 -3.07 3.18 0.29
N TRP A 44 -2.77 2.75 1.52
CA TRP A 44 -1.94 1.56 1.77
C TRP A 44 -2.62 0.26 1.32
N SER A 45 -3.94 0.15 1.49
CA SER A 45 -4.71 -1.01 1.03
C SER A 45 -4.79 -1.07 -0.51
N LEU A 46 -5.00 0.08 -1.17
CA LEU A 46 -5.01 0.22 -2.62
C LEU A 46 -3.66 -0.16 -3.23
N TYR A 47 -2.55 0.34 -2.66
CA TYR A 47 -1.22 -0.02 -3.12
C TYR A 47 -0.96 -1.52 -2.99
N ARG A 48 -1.32 -2.13 -1.86
CA ARG A 48 -1.19 -3.58 -1.66
C ARG A 48 -2.11 -4.40 -2.58
N ARG A 49 -3.21 -3.82 -3.06
CA ARG A 49 -4.12 -4.51 -4.00
C ARG A 49 -3.63 -4.41 -5.45
N THR A 50 -3.03 -3.27 -5.82
CA THR A 50 -2.82 -2.92 -7.24
C THR A 50 -1.35 -2.79 -7.64
N GLY A 51 -0.44 -2.57 -6.69
CA GLY A 51 0.95 -2.22 -6.95
C GLY A 51 1.14 -0.80 -7.49
N ILE A 52 0.08 0.02 -7.52
CA ILE A 52 0.12 1.40 -8.03
C ILE A 52 0.24 2.38 -6.85
N PRO A 53 1.21 3.32 -6.88
CA PRO A 53 2.11 3.62 -7.99
C PRO A 53 3.29 2.63 -8.12
N GLU A 54 3.73 2.35 -9.34
CA GLU A 54 4.81 1.39 -9.62
C GLU A 54 6.19 1.87 -9.12
N ASN A 55 6.36 3.18 -8.96
CA ASN A 55 7.57 3.79 -8.42
C ASN A 55 7.48 4.10 -6.92
N HIS A 56 6.60 3.40 -6.20
CA HIS A 56 6.49 3.58 -4.76
C HIS A 56 7.79 3.10 -4.08
N TYR A 57 8.46 4.01 -3.39
CA TYR A 57 9.74 3.71 -2.75
C TYR A 57 9.54 2.96 -1.43
N ILE A 58 10.53 2.14 -1.11
CA ILE A 58 10.66 1.52 0.21
C ILE A 58 11.35 2.51 1.14
N ALA A 59 10.90 2.63 2.38
CA ALA A 59 11.46 3.56 3.36
C ALA A 59 13.00 3.46 3.40
N PRO A 60 13.75 4.55 3.12
CA PRO A 60 15.21 4.52 3.09
C PRO A 60 15.85 4.17 4.44
N GLY A 61 15.14 4.45 5.54
CA GLY A 61 15.58 4.16 6.90
C GLY A 61 15.08 2.83 7.46
N ARG A 62 14.63 1.89 6.61
CA ARG A 62 14.19 0.57 7.12
C ARG A 62 15.33 -0.16 7.83
N PRO A 63 15.08 -0.85 8.95
CA PRO A 63 16.08 -1.69 9.60
C PRO A 63 16.70 -2.71 8.64
N ALA A 64 17.98 -3.04 8.85
CA ALA A 64 18.74 -3.95 7.99
C ALA A 64 18.11 -5.35 7.85
N GLN A 65 17.37 -5.81 8.87
CA GLN A 65 16.62 -7.07 8.80
C GLN A 65 15.52 -7.09 7.74
N TYR A 66 15.09 -5.92 7.24
CA TYR A 66 14.11 -5.80 6.14
C TYR A 66 14.78 -5.43 4.81
N ALA A 67 16.10 -5.59 4.69
CA ALA A 67 16.85 -5.17 3.50
C ALA A 67 16.38 -5.88 2.23
N ASP A 68 15.98 -7.14 2.34
CA ASP A 68 15.56 -7.98 1.21
C ASP A 68 14.17 -7.64 0.69
N HIS A 69 13.37 -6.86 1.42
CA HIS A 69 12.03 -6.49 0.98
C HIS A 69 12.09 -5.50 -0.20
N ASN A 70 11.21 -5.70 -1.18
CA ASN A 70 11.15 -4.93 -2.43
C ASN A 70 9.95 -3.97 -2.52
N VAL A 71 9.07 -3.97 -1.52
CA VAL A 71 7.91 -3.08 -1.40
C VAL A 71 7.75 -2.57 0.05
N PRO A 72 6.92 -1.53 0.28
CA PRO A 72 6.42 -1.18 1.62
C PRO A 72 5.72 -2.35 2.35
N PRO A 73 5.51 -2.24 3.68
CA PRO A 73 4.96 -3.31 4.53
C PRO A 73 3.70 -3.98 3.98
N PHE A 74 3.57 -5.30 4.18
CA PHE A 74 2.34 -6.01 3.83
C PHE A 74 1.23 -5.87 4.87
N ARG A 75 1.56 -5.82 6.17
CA ARG A 75 0.54 -5.82 7.24
C ARG A 75 1.12 -5.42 8.58
N SER A 76 0.30 -4.88 9.48
CA SER A 76 0.72 -4.69 10.87
C SER A 76 0.90 -6.05 11.57
N PRO A 77 1.87 -6.17 12.50
CA PRO A 77 2.07 -7.39 13.28
C PRO A 77 0.89 -7.63 14.23
N TYR A 78 0.71 -8.88 14.66
CA TYR A 78 -0.15 -9.17 15.80
C TYR A 78 0.38 -8.43 17.04
N PRO A 79 -0.51 -7.90 17.90
CA PRO A 79 -0.08 -7.19 19.10
C PRO A 79 0.57 -8.17 20.09
N ALA A 80 1.51 -7.68 20.89
CA ALA A 80 2.22 -8.48 21.88
C ALA A 80 1.28 -9.18 22.88
N THR A 81 0.12 -8.57 23.18
CA THR A 81 -0.90 -9.18 24.04
C THR A 81 -1.49 -10.45 23.45
N GLU A 82 -1.69 -10.54 22.13
CA GLU A 82 -2.17 -11.79 21.49
C GLU A 82 -1.12 -12.89 21.57
N LEU A 83 0.17 -12.54 21.48
CA LEU A 83 1.27 -13.49 21.64
C LEU A 83 1.34 -14.02 23.09
N ASN A 84 1.14 -13.15 24.08
CA ASN A 84 1.32 -13.50 25.49
C ASN A 84 0.08 -14.10 26.15
N LEU A 85 -1.12 -13.63 25.78
CA LEU A 85 -2.38 -13.98 26.46
C LEU A 85 -3.21 -14.98 25.65
N ASN A 86 -2.96 -15.12 24.34
CA ASN A 86 -3.74 -15.97 23.44
C ASN A 86 -2.83 -16.85 22.55
N GLY A 87 -1.67 -17.24 23.08
CA GLY A 87 -0.60 -17.88 22.32
C GLY A 87 -1.02 -19.16 21.58
N VAL A 88 -1.89 -19.99 22.17
CA VAL A 88 -2.36 -21.24 21.54
C VAL A 88 -3.12 -20.97 20.23
N ASN A 89 -3.98 -19.96 20.21
CA ASN A 89 -4.77 -19.63 19.02
C ASN A 89 -3.97 -18.82 18.00
N ASN A 90 -3.02 -17.99 18.46
CA ASN A 90 -2.21 -17.15 17.59
C ASN A 90 -1.06 -17.92 16.92
N ALA A 91 -0.48 -18.91 17.61
CA ALA A 91 0.68 -19.68 17.16
C ALA A 91 0.62 -20.15 15.69
N PRO A 92 -0.47 -20.80 15.21
CA PRO A 92 -0.52 -21.27 13.81
C PRO A 92 -0.42 -20.13 12.80
N PHE A 93 -1.03 -18.97 13.07
CA PHE A 93 -1.03 -17.84 12.14
C PHE A 93 0.23 -17.00 12.23
N ASN A 94 0.79 -16.85 13.42
CA ASN A 94 2.05 -16.14 13.63
C ASN A 94 3.24 -16.91 13.04
N ALA A 95 3.19 -18.25 13.04
CA ALA A 95 4.21 -19.09 12.42
C ALA A 95 4.31 -18.89 10.89
N GLU A 96 3.26 -18.39 10.24
CA GLU A 96 3.26 -18.06 8.82
C GLU A 96 3.86 -16.67 8.51
N VAL A 97 4.11 -15.85 9.52
CA VAL A 97 4.64 -14.48 9.34
C VAL A 97 6.15 -14.51 9.49
N VAL A 98 6.86 -14.35 8.38
CA VAL A 98 8.29 -14.00 8.38
C VAL A 98 8.40 -12.48 8.56
N ASP A 99 9.53 -11.98 9.05
CA ASP A 99 9.84 -10.54 9.14
C ASP A 99 8.64 -9.68 9.56
N ASN A 100 8.29 -9.71 10.84
CA ASN A 100 7.17 -8.96 11.43
C ASN A 100 7.02 -7.58 10.77
N LEU A 101 5.81 -7.26 10.29
CA LEU A 101 5.42 -6.10 9.44
C LEU A 101 5.46 -6.36 7.90
N TRP A 102 6.29 -7.30 7.45
CA TRP A 102 6.72 -7.39 6.05
C TRP A 102 6.72 -8.79 5.42
N GLY A 103 6.68 -9.90 6.16
CA GLY A 103 6.82 -11.23 5.54
C GLY A 103 5.55 -12.09 5.48
N LYS A 104 4.37 -11.48 5.38
CA LYS A 104 3.16 -12.18 4.88
C LYS A 104 2.15 -11.22 4.25
N PRO A 105 1.85 -11.34 2.94
CA PRO A 105 0.76 -10.62 2.28
C PRO A 105 -0.60 -10.85 2.96
N MET A 106 -1.50 -9.88 2.84
CA MET A 106 -2.90 -10.09 3.21
C MET A 106 -3.57 -11.06 2.22
N TRP A 107 -4.62 -11.77 2.62
CA TRP A 107 -5.25 -12.80 1.74
C TRP A 107 -5.78 -12.24 0.41
N TRP A 108 -6.05 -10.94 0.34
CA TRP A 108 -6.53 -10.22 -0.84
C TRP A 108 -5.41 -9.57 -1.66
N ASP A 109 -4.17 -9.56 -1.16
CA ASP A 109 -3.01 -9.09 -1.90
C ASP A 109 -2.54 -10.23 -2.82
N THR A 110 -2.92 -10.14 -4.10
CA THR A 110 -2.60 -11.14 -5.12
C THR A 110 -1.41 -10.74 -5.99
N ARG A 111 -0.60 -9.76 -5.55
CA ARG A 111 0.57 -9.32 -6.33
C ARG A 111 1.63 -10.41 -6.32
N GLU A 112 2.29 -10.58 -7.46
CA GLU A 112 3.37 -11.56 -7.62
C GLU A 112 4.75 -10.89 -7.53
N GLY A 113 5.76 -11.65 -7.08
CA GLY A 113 7.14 -11.16 -6.99
C GLY A 113 7.41 -10.15 -5.87
N VAL A 114 6.41 -9.82 -5.05
CA VAL A 114 6.56 -8.95 -3.88
C VAL A 114 7.09 -9.78 -2.70
N HIS A 115 8.07 -9.22 -1.99
CA HIS A 115 8.69 -9.83 -0.82
C HIS A 115 9.42 -8.80 0.02
#